data_AF-A0A954K6B2-F1
#
_entry.id   AF-A0A954K6B2-F1
#
_cell.length_a   1.000
_cell.length_b   1.000
_cell.length_c   1.000
_cell.angle_alpha   90.00
_cell.angle_beta   90.00
_cell.angle_gamma   90.00
#
_symmetry.space_group_name_H-M   'P 1'
#
loop_
_entity.id
_entity.type
_entity.pdbx_description
1 polymer ?
#
loop_
_entity_poly.entity_id
_entity_poly.type
_entity_poly.pdbx_seq_one_letter_code
_entity_poly.pdbx_strand_id
1 'polypeptide(L)'
;MIFRLSQKLNQKIKTGTLEALALHENPFADWSCHIFPANRRQYILLSNTKSLYSCVMPAKGVINPKRFAENAMNCIRDFTADDANQWAFRKFIAPEIETVQFAKSLNRSVTSSMNQLVDCAQGLLTECQMSPHEVGFKLNDYLLSSIAEKKSDGYGRPEDAFKRMVDSKK
;
A
#
# COMPACT_ATOMS: atom_id res chain seq x y z
N MET A 1 4.64 11.43 6.89
CA MET A 1 4.18 10.30 6.04
C MET A 1 3.84 10.75 4.62
N ILE A 2 4.18 9.96 3.59
CA ILE A 2 3.82 10.22 2.18
C ILE A 2 2.83 9.16 1.68
N PHE A 3 1.69 9.61 1.13
CA PHE A 3 0.81 8.79 0.29
C PHE A 3 1.00 9.14 -1.19
N ARG A 4 1.46 8.17 -1.98
CA ARG A 4 1.68 8.28 -3.42
C ARG A 4 0.45 7.80 -4.17
N LEU A 5 -0.31 8.72 -4.74
CA LEU A 5 -1.62 8.42 -5.30
C LEU A 5 -1.52 8.10 -6.79
N SER A 6 -2.26 7.07 -7.22
CA SER A 6 -2.65 6.97 -8.63
C SER A 6 -3.46 8.20 -9.07
N GLN A 7 -3.41 8.53 -10.36
CA GLN A 7 -4.18 9.64 -10.92
C GLN A 7 -5.69 9.51 -10.64
N LYS A 8 -6.24 8.29 -10.76
CA LYS A 8 -7.66 8.01 -10.49
C LYS A 8 -8.02 8.28 -9.02
N LEU A 9 -7.15 7.88 -8.08
CA LEU A 9 -7.38 8.14 -6.67
C LEU A 9 -7.30 9.63 -6.36
N ASN A 10 -6.26 10.33 -6.86
CA ASN A 10 -6.13 11.78 -6.74
C ASN A 10 -7.39 12.53 -7.20
N GLN A 11 -7.90 12.19 -8.38
CA GLN A 11 -9.13 12.79 -8.92
C GLN A 11 -10.34 12.56 -8.01
N LYS A 12 -10.47 11.36 -7.43
CA LYS A 12 -11.58 11.03 -6.52
C LYS A 12 -11.53 11.84 -5.23
N ILE A 13 -10.35 11.98 -4.62
CA ILE A 13 -10.20 12.65 -3.32
C ILE A 13 -9.82 14.14 -3.43
N LYS A 14 -9.61 14.64 -4.65
CA LYS A 14 -9.40 16.06 -4.97
C LYS A 14 -8.20 16.68 -4.25
N THR A 15 -7.06 15.99 -4.25
CA THR A 15 -5.80 16.52 -3.67
C THR A 15 -5.12 17.60 -4.53
N GLY A 16 -5.62 17.85 -5.74
CA GLY A 16 -5.06 18.86 -6.65
C GLY A 16 -3.88 18.34 -7.47
N THR A 17 -2.93 19.21 -7.79
CA THR A 17 -1.71 18.85 -8.51
C THR A 17 -0.75 18.13 -7.59
N LEU A 18 -0.32 16.93 -7.98
CA LEU A 18 0.61 16.13 -7.19
C LEU A 18 2.05 16.38 -7.62
N GLU A 19 2.90 16.66 -6.65
CA GLU A 19 4.33 16.87 -6.87
C GLU A 19 5.11 15.55 -6.88
N ALA A 20 6.29 15.61 -7.50
CA ALA A 20 7.27 14.56 -7.41
C ALA A 20 8.04 14.71 -6.08
N LEU A 21 7.90 13.75 -5.17
CA LEU A 21 8.70 13.71 -3.94
C LEU A 21 9.69 12.54 -4.00
N ALA A 22 10.89 12.77 -3.46
CA ALA A 22 11.83 11.70 -3.12
C ALA A 22 11.19 10.70 -2.14
N LEU A 23 11.81 9.53 -1.97
CA LEU A 23 11.38 8.57 -0.95
C LEU A 23 11.43 9.23 0.44
N HIS A 24 10.46 8.90 1.28
CA HIS A 24 10.49 9.34 2.68
C HIS A 24 11.72 8.75 3.41
N GLU A 25 12.36 9.53 4.27
CA GLU A 25 13.55 9.09 5.02
C GLU A 25 13.26 7.86 5.88
N ASN A 26 12.08 7.85 6.51
CA ASN A 26 11.52 6.67 7.13
C ASN A 26 10.76 5.81 6.09
N PRO A 27 11.28 4.65 5.66
CA PRO A 27 10.69 3.87 4.58
C PRO A 27 9.36 3.20 4.96
N PHE A 28 9.02 3.12 6.25
CA PHE A 28 7.72 2.60 6.71
C PHE A 28 6.58 3.61 6.49
N ALA A 29 6.93 4.89 6.27
CA ALA A 29 5.99 6.00 6.16
C ALA A 29 5.74 6.44 4.72
N ASP A 30 6.11 5.62 3.73
CA ASP A 30 5.88 5.90 2.31
C ASP A 30 4.99 4.80 1.71
N TRP A 31 3.82 5.17 1.21
CA TRP A 31 2.79 4.23 0.76
C TRP A 31 2.25 4.60 -0.62
N SER A 32 2.22 3.64 -1.53
CA SER A 32 1.62 3.74 -2.85
C SER A 32 0.16 3.28 -2.81
N CYS A 33 -0.73 4.08 -3.40
CA CYS A 33 -2.18 3.94 -3.21
C CYS A 33 -2.94 3.96 -4.55
N HIS A 34 -3.60 2.84 -4.86
CA HIS A 34 -4.33 2.65 -6.11
C HIS A 34 -5.80 2.38 -5.84
N ILE A 35 -6.68 3.16 -6.46
CA ILE A 35 -8.12 2.84 -6.47
C ILE A 35 -8.45 1.95 -7.66
N PHE A 36 -9.24 0.92 -7.43
CA PHE A 36 -9.66 -0.01 -8.46
C PHE A 36 -11.09 -0.54 -8.22
N PRO A 37 -11.84 -0.87 -9.29
CA PRO A 37 -13.14 -1.52 -9.17
C PRO A 37 -12.99 -3.05 -9.05
N ALA A 38 -13.82 -3.68 -8.23
CA ALA A 38 -14.00 -5.13 -8.20
C ALA A 38 -15.39 -5.45 -7.64
N ASN A 39 -16.03 -6.52 -8.08
CA ASN A 39 -17.32 -7.00 -7.56
C ASN A 39 -18.38 -5.86 -7.36
N ARG A 40 -18.55 -5.01 -8.39
CA ARG A 40 -19.45 -3.84 -8.40
C ARG A 40 -19.20 -2.79 -7.30
N ARG A 41 -18.05 -2.85 -6.64
CA ARG A 41 -17.60 -1.91 -5.59
C ARG A 41 -16.25 -1.31 -6.00
N GLN A 42 -15.83 -0.28 -5.28
CA GLN A 42 -14.49 0.29 -5.40
C GLN A 42 -13.69 -0.02 -4.15
N TYR A 43 -12.41 -0.34 -4.34
CA TYR A 43 -11.44 -0.64 -3.31
C TYR A 43 -10.19 0.21 -3.51
N ILE A 44 -9.41 0.34 -2.44
CA ILE A 44 -8.13 1.02 -2.45
C ILE A 44 -7.08 0.01 -1.96
N LEU A 45 -6.10 -0.25 -2.81
CA LEU A 45 -4.87 -0.96 -2.46
C LEU A 45 -3.91 0.06 -1.86
N LEU A 46 -3.40 -0.25 -0.67
CA LEU A 46 -2.36 0.50 0.04
C LEU A 46 -1.15 -0.42 0.14
N SER A 47 -0.03 -0.02 -0.46
CA SER A 47 1.20 -0.81 -0.41
C SER A 47 2.34 0.06 0.08
N ASN A 48 3.12 -0.39 1.06
CA ASN A 48 4.36 0.27 1.43
C ASN A 48 5.24 0.38 0.18
N THR A 49 5.69 1.59 -0.18
CA THR A 49 6.32 1.85 -1.48
C THR A 49 7.63 1.05 -1.67
N LYS A 50 8.36 0.76 -0.58
CA LYS A 50 9.64 0.04 -0.64
C LYS A 50 9.48 -1.47 -0.68
N SER A 51 8.63 -2.03 0.18
CA SER A 51 8.44 -3.48 0.32
C SER A 51 7.29 -4.04 -0.50
N LEU A 52 6.38 -3.18 -0.96
CA LEU A 52 5.07 -3.52 -1.53
C LEU A 52 4.16 -4.27 -0.56
N TYR A 53 4.46 -4.28 0.74
CA TYR A 53 3.58 -4.85 1.76
C TYR A 53 2.24 -4.14 1.76
N SER A 54 1.19 -4.92 1.56
CA SER A 54 -0.10 -4.48 1.04
C SER A 54 -1.25 -4.79 1.97
N CYS A 55 -2.19 -3.85 2.05
CA CYS A 55 -3.52 -4.05 2.60
C CYS A 55 -4.58 -3.43 1.68
N VAL A 56 -5.82 -3.88 1.78
CA VAL A 56 -6.93 -3.44 0.92
C VAL A 56 -8.09 -2.94 1.77
N MET A 57 -8.61 -1.76 1.45
CA MET A 57 -9.80 -1.20 2.09
C MET A 57 -10.91 -0.88 1.09
N PRO A 58 -12.20 -0.93 1.48
CA PRO A 58 -13.28 -0.39 0.68
C PRO A 58 -13.10 1.13 0.44
N ALA A 59 -13.38 1.59 -0.78
CA ALA A 59 -13.32 3.02 -1.12
C ALA A 59 -14.62 3.79 -0.76
N LYS A 60 -15.63 3.10 -0.20
CA LYS A 60 -16.92 3.71 0.15
C LYS A 60 -16.72 4.79 1.21
N GLY A 61 -17.23 5.99 0.96
CA GLY A 61 -17.13 7.13 1.90
C GLY A 61 -15.80 7.90 1.85
N VAL A 62 -14.81 7.43 1.09
CA VAL A 62 -13.53 8.12 0.87
C VAL A 62 -13.69 9.14 -0.26
N ILE A 63 -13.94 10.41 0.11
CA ILE A 63 -14.30 11.49 -0.84
C ILE A 63 -13.38 12.70 -0.79
N ASN A 64 -12.48 12.77 0.19
CA ASN A 64 -11.57 13.88 0.40
C ASN A 64 -10.27 13.38 1.04
N PRO A 65 -9.21 14.21 1.08
CA PRO A 65 -7.89 13.77 1.50
C PRO A 65 -7.82 13.39 2.98
N LYS A 66 -8.54 14.13 3.84
CA LYS A 66 -8.60 13.87 5.28
C LYS A 66 -9.20 12.49 5.57
N ARG A 67 -10.39 12.20 5.00
CA ARG A 67 -11.05 10.89 5.16
C ARG A 67 -10.23 9.75 4.57
N PHE A 68 -9.52 10.01 3.47
CA PHE A 68 -8.61 9.02 2.91
C PHE A 68 -7.49 8.70 3.89
N ALA A 69 -6.80 9.71 4.43
CA ALA A 69 -5.69 9.50 5.36
C ALA A 69 -6.15 8.78 6.64
N GLU A 70 -7.27 9.21 7.23
CA GLU A 70 -7.86 8.57 8.41
C GLU A 70 -8.19 7.08 8.15
N ASN A 71 -8.87 6.78 7.05
CA ASN A 71 -9.24 5.40 6.71
C ASN A 71 -8.03 4.54 6.36
N ALA A 72 -7.06 5.09 5.61
CA ALA A 72 -5.83 4.39 5.27
C ALA A 72 -5.03 4.04 6.53
N MET A 73 -4.93 4.96 7.48
CA MET A 73 -4.22 4.75 8.74
C MET A 73 -4.89 3.70 9.62
N ASN A 74 -6.22 3.73 9.73
CA ASN A 74 -6.95 2.68 10.45
C ASN A 74 -6.75 1.32 9.77
N CYS A 75 -6.82 1.26 8.44
CA CYS A 75 -6.58 0.01 7.70
C CYS A 75 -5.17 -0.52 7.91
N ILE A 76 -4.14 0.32 7.83
CA ILE A 76 -2.74 -0.10 8.07
C ILE A 76 -2.55 -0.54 9.53
N ARG A 77 -3.11 0.18 10.50
CA ARG A 77 -3.05 -0.19 11.93
C ARG A 77 -3.65 -1.57 12.17
N ASP A 78 -4.87 -1.78 11.70
CA ASP A 78 -5.63 -3.00 11.97
C ASP A 78 -4.98 -4.18 11.25
N PHE A 79 -4.59 -4.00 9.98
CA PHE A 79 -3.92 -5.03 9.20
C PHE A 79 -2.55 -5.44 9.79
N THR A 80 -1.74 -4.47 10.23
CA THR A 80 -0.45 -4.79 10.87
C THR A 80 -0.62 -5.42 12.25
N ALA A 81 -1.72 -5.16 12.96
CA ALA A 81 -2.02 -5.85 14.20
C ALA A 81 -2.29 -7.34 13.96
N ASP A 82 -3.09 -7.65 12.93
CA ASP A 82 -3.48 -9.01 12.59
C ASP A 82 -2.34 -9.81 11.93
N ASP A 83 -1.39 -9.14 11.27
CA ASP A 83 -0.20 -9.74 10.65
C ASP A 83 1.03 -9.79 11.57
N ALA A 84 0.84 -9.72 12.90
CA ALA A 84 1.92 -9.71 13.90
C ALA A 84 2.99 -8.61 13.72
N ASN A 85 2.69 -7.57 12.92
CA ASN A 85 3.54 -6.43 12.60
C ASN A 85 3.18 -5.15 13.39
N GLN A 86 2.37 -5.29 14.46
CA GLN A 86 1.88 -4.16 15.26
C GLN A 86 3.01 -3.32 15.87
N TRP A 87 4.11 -3.96 16.24
CA TRP A 87 5.28 -3.27 16.78
C TRP A 87 5.86 -2.29 15.76
N ALA A 88 6.00 -2.71 14.49
CA ALA A 88 6.50 -1.85 13.42
C ALA A 88 5.56 -0.66 13.17
N PHE A 89 4.23 -0.90 13.23
CA PHE A 89 3.26 0.18 13.17
C PHE A 89 3.46 1.21 14.28
N ARG A 90 3.49 0.78 15.55
CA ARG A 90 3.62 1.69 16.70
C ARG A 90 4.95 2.45 16.67
N LYS A 91 6.04 1.80 16.25
CA LYS A 91 7.39 2.37 16.30
C LYS A 91 7.71 3.28 15.11
N PHE A 92 7.28 2.91 13.90
CA PHE A 92 7.75 3.56 12.67
C PHE A 92 6.64 4.17 11.81
N ILE A 93 5.37 3.80 11.98
CA ILE A 93 4.28 4.30 11.12
C ILE A 93 3.43 5.33 11.86
N ALA A 94 2.96 4.99 13.07
CA ALA A 94 2.08 5.85 13.86
C ALA A 94 2.64 7.26 14.13
N PRO A 95 3.94 7.46 14.42
CA PRO A 95 4.49 8.80 14.65
C PRO A 95 4.43 9.73 13.43
N GLU A 96 4.23 9.18 12.24
CA GLU A 96 4.34 9.92 10.97
C GLU A 96 2.99 10.47 10.49
N ILE A 97 1.91 10.18 11.23
CA ILE A 97 0.53 10.53 10.87
C ILE A 97 0.25 12.04 10.91
N GLU A 98 1.00 12.79 11.71
CA GLU A 98 0.79 14.24 11.87
C GLU A 98 1.24 15.02 10.63
N THR A 99 2.12 14.45 9.81
CA THR A 99 2.74 15.09 8.65
C THR A 99 2.41 14.36 7.35
N VAL A 100 1.10 14.26 7.02
CA VAL A 100 0.67 13.61 5.78
C VAL A 100 0.90 14.51 4.56
N GLN A 101 1.62 13.99 3.57
CA GLN A 101 1.82 14.58 2.26
C GLN A 101 1.27 13.68 1.16
N PHE A 102 0.80 14.28 0.06
CA PHE A 102 0.36 13.57 -1.13
C PHE A 102 1.33 13.81 -2.28
N ALA A 103 1.74 12.74 -2.95
CA ALA A 103 2.67 12.80 -4.07
C ALA A 103 2.18 11.94 -5.24
N LYS A 104 2.78 12.16 -6.43
CA LYS A 104 2.57 11.24 -7.56
C LYS A 104 3.30 9.92 -7.33
N SER A 105 2.94 8.90 -8.11
CA SER A 105 3.64 7.60 -8.12
C SER A 105 5.16 7.77 -8.27
N LEU A 106 5.94 6.97 -7.52
CA LEU A 106 7.39 7.12 -7.41
C LEU A 106 8.10 6.92 -8.75
N ASN A 107 7.92 5.75 -9.37
CA ASN A 107 8.56 5.38 -10.63
C ASN A 107 7.77 4.26 -11.34
N ARG A 108 8.15 3.96 -12.58
CA ARG A 108 7.47 2.96 -13.42
C ARG A 108 7.51 1.54 -12.84
N SER A 109 8.57 1.17 -12.12
CA SER A 109 8.70 -0.15 -11.51
C SER A 109 7.66 -0.36 -10.41
N VAL A 110 7.51 0.62 -9.52
CA VAL A 110 6.46 0.61 -8.48
C VAL A 110 5.08 0.61 -9.14
N THR A 111 4.83 1.48 -10.13
CA THR A 111 3.54 1.50 -10.84
C THR A 111 3.20 0.16 -11.49
N SER A 112 4.17 -0.49 -12.13
CA SER A 112 3.97 -1.81 -12.74
C SER A 112 3.59 -2.86 -11.70
N SER A 113 4.26 -2.85 -10.55
CA SER A 113 4.00 -3.80 -9.47
C SER A 113 2.65 -3.55 -8.80
N MET A 114 2.28 -2.29 -8.61
CA MET A 114 0.95 -1.90 -8.12
C MET A 114 -0.16 -2.37 -9.08
N ASN A 115 0.05 -2.29 -10.39
CA ASN A 115 -0.93 -2.78 -11.37
C ASN A 115 -1.06 -4.30 -11.30
N GLN A 116 0.06 -5.04 -11.21
CA GLN A 116 0.03 -6.49 -11.01
C GLN A 116 -0.74 -6.89 -9.74
N LEU A 117 -0.50 -6.19 -8.63
CA LEU A 117 -1.22 -6.42 -7.37
C LEU A 117 -2.70 -6.07 -7.47
N VAL A 118 -3.07 -5.00 -8.21
CA VAL A 118 -4.48 -4.66 -8.48
C VAL A 118 -5.16 -5.76 -9.28
N ASP A 119 -4.53 -6.27 -10.33
CA ASP A 119 -5.10 -7.33 -11.17
C ASP A 119 -5.34 -8.61 -10.33
N CYS A 120 -4.36 -8.97 -9.48
CA CYS A 120 -4.52 -10.09 -8.54
C CYS A 120 -5.64 -9.83 -7.53
N ALA A 121 -5.69 -8.64 -6.94
CA ALA A 121 -6.72 -8.26 -5.98
C ALA A 121 -8.13 -8.31 -6.60
N GLN A 122 -8.29 -7.92 -7.86
CA GLN A 122 -9.54 -8.03 -8.59
C GLN A 122 -10.01 -9.48 -8.65
N GLY A 123 -9.16 -10.40 -9.12
CA GLY A 123 -9.48 -11.83 -9.18
C GLY A 123 -9.87 -12.40 -7.82
N LEU A 124 -9.10 -12.10 -6.76
CA LEU A 124 -9.39 -12.58 -5.41
C LEU A 124 -10.73 -12.04 -4.87
N LEU A 125 -11.08 -10.79 -5.17
CA LEU A 125 -12.34 -10.17 -4.74
C LEU A 125 -13.56 -10.65 -5.55
N THR A 126 -13.38 -10.97 -6.85
CA THR A 126 -14.50 -11.34 -7.74
C THR A 126 -14.71 -12.83 -7.83
N GLU A 127 -13.66 -13.60 -8.04
CA GLU A 127 -13.72 -15.03 -8.32
C GLU A 127 -13.65 -15.83 -7.03
N CYS A 128 -12.69 -15.50 -6.15
CA CYS A 128 -12.57 -16.17 -4.85
C CYS A 128 -13.50 -15.59 -3.77
N GLN A 129 -14.19 -14.48 -4.07
CA GLN A 129 -15.11 -13.78 -3.16
C GLN A 129 -14.50 -13.45 -1.78
N MET A 130 -13.18 -13.27 -1.72
CA MET A 130 -12.47 -13.00 -0.48
C MET A 130 -12.84 -11.62 0.07
N SER A 131 -12.78 -11.46 1.38
CA SER A 131 -12.89 -10.13 1.99
C SER A 131 -11.64 -9.30 1.65
N PRO A 132 -11.74 -7.94 1.64
CA PRO A 132 -10.58 -7.08 1.42
C PRO A 132 -9.41 -7.36 2.37
N HIS A 133 -9.73 -7.76 3.60
CA HIS A 133 -8.74 -8.10 4.60
C HIS A 133 -7.94 -9.34 4.21
N GLU A 134 -8.61 -10.44 3.84
CA GLU A 134 -7.97 -11.68 3.36
C GLU A 134 -7.17 -11.47 2.06
N VAL A 135 -7.68 -10.62 1.17
CA VAL A 135 -6.96 -10.24 -0.07
C VAL A 135 -5.62 -9.59 0.29
N GLY A 136 -5.59 -8.68 1.27
CA GLY A 136 -4.35 -8.07 1.75
C GLY A 136 -3.29 -9.10 2.11
N PHE A 137 -3.63 -10.12 2.90
CA PHE A 137 -2.71 -11.20 3.26
C PHE A 137 -2.23 -11.95 2.02
N LYS A 138 -3.15 -12.34 1.12
CA LYS A 138 -2.78 -13.08 -0.09
C LYS A 138 -1.84 -12.28 -1.00
N LEU A 139 -2.03 -10.97 -1.13
CA LEU A 139 -1.15 -10.11 -1.91
C LEU A 139 0.28 -10.09 -1.37
N ASN A 140 0.49 -10.30 -0.07
CA ASN A 140 1.82 -10.28 0.53
C ASN A 140 2.65 -11.55 0.27
N ASP A 141 2.03 -12.59 -0.30
CA ASP A 141 2.69 -13.82 -0.77
C ASP A 141 3.05 -13.81 -2.26
N TYR A 142 2.60 -12.80 -3.03
CA TYR A 142 2.86 -12.75 -4.47
C TYR A 142 4.33 -12.44 -4.77
N LEU A 143 4.86 -13.11 -5.79
CA LEU A 143 6.22 -12.92 -6.27
C LEU A 143 6.31 -11.70 -7.19
N LEU A 144 7.12 -10.71 -6.79
CA LEU A 144 7.32 -9.47 -7.54
C LEU A 144 8.81 -9.24 -7.81
N SER A 145 9.15 -8.96 -9.06
CA SER A 145 10.54 -8.74 -9.48
C SER A 145 11.13 -7.43 -8.96
N SER A 146 10.28 -6.45 -8.63
CA SER A 146 10.69 -5.13 -8.16
C SER A 146 11.31 -5.13 -6.76
N ILE A 147 11.08 -6.19 -5.98
CA ILE A 147 11.52 -6.34 -4.58
C ILE A 147 12.41 -7.58 -4.38
N ALA A 148 12.91 -8.15 -5.48
CA ALA A 148 13.94 -9.18 -5.45
C ALA A 148 15.17 -8.66 -4.68
N GLU A 149 15.74 -9.48 -3.80
CA GLU A 149 16.89 -9.09 -2.97
C GLU A 149 18.13 -8.86 -3.82
N LYS A 150 18.41 -9.83 -4.70
CA LYS A 150 19.48 -9.77 -5.69
C LYS A 150 18.85 -9.91 -7.07
N LYS A 151 19.52 -9.35 -8.08
CA LYS A 151 19.09 -9.52 -9.48
C LYS A 151 19.03 -11.00 -9.90
N SER A 152 19.81 -11.88 -9.25
CA SER A 152 19.81 -13.32 -9.46
C SER A 152 18.55 -14.03 -8.95
N ASP A 153 17.87 -13.46 -7.96
CA ASP A 153 16.79 -14.15 -7.26
C ASP A 153 15.48 -14.10 -8.07
N GLY A 154 15.42 -13.20 -9.07
CA GLY A 154 14.28 -13.01 -9.98
C GLY A 154 13.08 -12.31 -9.35
N TYR A 155 12.68 -12.72 -8.13
CA TYR A 155 11.47 -12.27 -7.45
C TYR A 155 11.65 -12.21 -5.93
N GLY A 156 10.81 -11.43 -5.26
CA GLY A 156 10.66 -11.44 -3.80
C GLY A 156 9.19 -11.32 -3.39
N ARG A 157 8.86 -11.75 -2.17
CA ARG A 157 7.52 -11.57 -1.58
C ARG A 157 7.45 -10.27 -0.77
N PRO A 158 6.33 -9.52 -0.83
CA PRO A 158 6.17 -8.31 -0.04
C PRO A 158 6.33 -8.51 1.47
N GLU A 159 5.83 -9.63 2.01
CA GLU A 159 5.98 -9.96 3.43
C GLU A 159 7.47 -10.07 3.82
N ASP A 160 8.26 -10.83 3.06
CA ASP A 160 9.69 -11.00 3.30
C ASP A 160 10.46 -9.68 3.17
N ALA A 161 10.08 -8.84 2.21
CA ALA A 161 10.67 -7.51 2.05
C ALA A 161 10.38 -6.59 3.24
N PHE A 162 9.16 -6.60 3.76
CA PHE A 162 8.79 -5.82 4.93
C PHE A 162 9.45 -6.33 6.20
N LYS A 163 9.50 -7.66 6.38
CA LYS A 163 10.19 -8.29 7.52
C LYS A 163 11.68 -7.95 7.54
N ARG A 164 12.37 -7.99 6.39
CA ARG A 164 13.76 -7.53 6.29
C ARG A 164 13.91 -6.06 6.66
N MET A 165 12.98 -5.20 6.27
CA MET A 165 12.98 -3.79 6.71
C MET A 165 12.87 -3.69 8.23
N VAL A 166 11.95 -4.45 8.84
CA VAL A 166 11.76 -4.51 10.30
C VAL A 166 13.02 -4.98 11.01
N ASP A 167 13.61 -6.08 10.55
CA ASP A 167 14.79 -6.68 11.18
C ASP A 167 16.05 -5.81 11.01
N SER A 168 16.14 -5.00 9.94
CA SER A 168 17.22 -4.01 9.77
C SER A 168 17.17 -2.82 10.73
N LYS A 169 16.10 -2.69 11.53
CA LYS A 169 15.87 -1.60 12.49
C LYS A 169 15.80 -2.07 13.94
N LYS A 170 15.91 -3.38 14.19
CA LYS A 170 16.09 -3.95 15.52
C LYS A 170 17.58 -3.91 15.88
#